data_AF-A0AB74M749-F1
#
_entry.id   AF-A0AB74M749-F1
#
_cell.length_a   1.000
_cell.length_b   1.000
_cell.length_c   1.000
_cell.angle_alpha   90.00
_cell.angle_beta   90.00
_cell.angle_gamma   90.00
#
_symmetry.space_group_name_H-M   'P 1'
#
loop_
_entity.id
_entity.type
_entity.pdbx_description
1 polymer ?
#
loop_
_entity_poly.entity_id
_entity_poly.type
_entity_poly.pdbx_seq_one_letter_code
_entity_poly.pdbx_strand_id
1 'polypeptide(L)'
;QHVPEKEAIVDNGARFEPQSGTLNSVIPPAVQHLTVEVSAADGQYLALAKWDTPRVVKGVRFSLRLTSGSGENSRLLTTAITADT
;
A
#
# COMPACT_ATOMS: atom_id res chain seq x y z
N GLN A 1 -21.93 8.34 28.84
CA GLN A 1 -21.30 8.90 27.63
C GLN A 1 -20.08 8.02 27.35
N HIS A 2 -19.90 7.57 26.10
CA HIS A 2 -19.02 6.43 25.77
C HIS A 2 -17.55 6.64 26.14
N VAL A 3 -16.91 5.55 26.58
CA VAL A 3 -15.60 5.48 27.26
C VAL A 3 -14.42 5.48 26.25
N PRO A 4 -13.26 6.08 26.57
CA PRO A 4 -12.15 6.41 25.65
C PRO A 4 -11.20 5.25 25.26
N GLU A 5 -11.66 3.99 25.28
CA GLU A 5 -10.77 2.82 25.38
C GLU A 5 -10.56 2.03 24.07
N LYS A 6 -10.66 2.65 22.89
CA LYS A 6 -10.56 1.88 21.62
C LYS A 6 -9.76 2.51 20.47
N GLU A 7 -8.62 3.14 20.72
CA GLU A 7 -7.64 3.44 19.66
C GLU A 7 -6.18 3.17 20.08
N ALA A 8 -5.96 2.25 21.02
CA ALA A 8 -4.63 1.66 21.18
C ALA A 8 -4.48 0.51 20.18
N ILE A 9 -3.32 0.49 19.51
CA ILE A 9 -2.76 -0.61 18.68
C ILE A 9 -3.16 -0.54 17.20
N VAL A 10 -2.49 0.33 16.45
CA VAL A 10 -2.25 0.09 15.02
C VAL A 10 -0.74 -0.03 14.84
N ASP A 11 -0.27 -1.28 14.79
CA ASP A 11 1.10 -1.63 14.46
C ASP A 11 1.53 -0.99 13.13
N ASN A 12 2.76 -0.48 13.10
CA ASN A 12 3.57 -0.24 11.90
C ASN A 12 3.13 0.87 10.90
N GLY A 13 3.04 2.11 11.39
CA GLY A 13 3.70 3.22 10.68
C GLY A 13 3.06 3.80 9.40
N ALA A 14 1.73 3.82 9.28
CA ALA A 14 1.08 4.76 8.35
C ALA A 14 -0.23 5.31 8.97
N ARG A 15 -0.13 6.48 9.60
CA ARG A 15 -1.30 7.25 10.06
C ARG A 15 -1.74 8.16 8.92
N PHE A 16 -2.92 7.91 8.35
CA PHE A 16 -3.53 8.82 7.39
C PHE A 16 -4.40 9.82 8.15
N GLU A 17 -3.96 11.08 8.22
CA GLU A 17 -4.77 12.15 8.80
C GLU A 17 -5.92 12.50 7.83
N PRO A 18 -7.20 12.35 8.23
CA PRO A 18 -8.29 12.83 7.40
C PRO A 18 -8.42 14.34 7.62
N GLN A 19 -7.83 15.16 6.76
CA GLN A 19 -8.04 16.61 6.82
C GLN A 19 -8.69 17.20 5.57
N SER A 20 -9.85 17.78 5.86
CA SER A 20 -10.58 18.90 5.26
C SER A 20 -10.80 18.93 3.76
N GLY A 21 -12.09 18.87 3.43
CA GLY A 21 -12.62 19.04 2.08
C GLY A 21 -12.17 20.34 1.40
N THR A 22 -11.69 20.16 0.17
CA THR A 22 -11.81 21.13 -0.91
C THR A 22 -12.45 20.40 -2.10
N LEU A 23 -13.23 21.11 -2.91
CA LEU A 23 -14.22 20.63 -3.88
C LEU A 23 -13.72 19.68 -5.01
N ASN A 24 -12.47 19.22 -4.98
CA ASN A 24 -11.90 18.24 -5.91
C ASN A 24 -11.04 17.15 -5.21
N SER A 25 -11.14 17.00 -3.88
CA SER A 25 -10.32 16.03 -3.14
C SER A 25 -10.83 14.60 -3.33
N VAL A 26 -10.23 13.88 -4.27
CA VAL A 26 -10.39 12.42 -4.37
C VAL A 26 -9.67 11.79 -3.19
N ILE A 27 -10.43 11.14 -2.30
CA ILE A 27 -9.84 10.28 -1.27
C ILE A 27 -9.34 9.00 -1.96
N PRO A 28 -8.02 8.75 -2.03
CA PRO A 28 -7.49 7.56 -2.70
C PRO A 28 -8.08 6.29 -2.07
N PRO A 29 -8.43 5.27 -2.85
CA PRO A 29 -8.97 4.03 -2.33
C PRO A 29 -7.99 3.35 -1.36
N ALA A 30 -8.52 2.72 -0.32
CA ALA A 30 -7.72 1.87 0.54
C ALA A 30 -7.22 0.65 -0.24
N VAL A 31 -6.02 0.17 0.09
CA VAL A 31 -5.51 -1.13 -0.35
C VAL A 31 -5.85 -2.15 0.72
N GLN A 32 -6.54 -3.22 0.35
CA GLN A 32 -6.98 -4.29 1.26
C GLN A 32 -6.49 -5.65 0.75
N HIS A 33 -6.38 -6.61 1.66
CA HIS A 33 -6.01 -8.01 1.35
C HIS A 33 -4.78 -8.14 0.44
N LEU A 34 -3.77 -7.27 0.66
CA LEU A 34 -2.54 -7.32 -0.10
C LEU A 34 -1.86 -8.68 0.14
N THR A 35 -1.75 -9.45 -0.94
CA THR A 35 -1.02 -10.71 -0.99
C THR A 35 0.14 -10.55 -1.96
N VAL A 36 1.28 -11.17 -1.61
CA VAL A 36 2.48 -11.16 -2.46
C VAL A 36 3.00 -12.58 -2.56
N GLU A 37 3.10 -13.08 -3.78
CA GLU A 37 3.75 -14.35 -4.09
C GLU A 37 5.14 -14.02 -4.67
N VAL A 38 6.19 -14.56 -4.07
CA VAL A 38 7.57 -14.37 -4.53
C VAL A 38 8.14 -15.69 -5.01
N SER A 39 8.71 -15.68 -6.20
CA SER A 39 9.51 -16.78 -6.74
C SER A 39 10.90 -16.28 -7.11
N ALA A 40 11.90 -17.16 -6.99
CA ALA A 40 13.26 -16.87 -7.38
C ALA A 40 13.78 -17.97 -8.30
N ALA A 41 14.32 -17.59 -9.46
CA ALA A 41 14.95 -18.50 -10.41
C ALA A 41 16.09 -17.76 -11.11
N ASP A 42 17.22 -18.44 -11.32
CA ASP A 42 18.40 -17.91 -12.05
C ASP A 42 18.89 -16.52 -11.58
N GLY A 43 18.84 -16.29 -10.26
CA GLY A 43 19.26 -15.02 -9.65
C GLY A 43 18.29 -13.85 -9.89
N GLN A 44 17.12 -14.10 -10.46
CA GLN A 44 16.03 -13.13 -10.62
C GLN A 44 14.93 -13.39 -9.59
N TYR A 45 14.34 -12.31 -9.06
CA TYR A 45 13.15 -12.36 -8.21
C TYR A 45 11.94 -11.92 -9.03
N LEU A 46 10.89 -12.73 -9.01
CA LEU A 46 9.58 -12.37 -9.51
C LEU A 46 8.62 -12.23 -8.33
N ALA A 47 7.95 -11.08 -8.23
CA ALA A 47 6.95 -10.83 -7.23
C ALA A 47 5.62 -10.50 -7.91
N LEU A 48 4.58 -11.26 -7.57
CA LEU A 48 3.21 -11.01 -7.97
C LEU A 48 2.44 -10.48 -6.77
N ALA A 49 2.04 -9.21 -6.81
CA ALA A 49 1.16 -8.64 -5.81
C ALA A 49 -0.28 -8.61 -6.31
N LYS A 50 -1.22 -8.98 -5.43
CA LYS A 50 -2.66 -8.83 -5.64
C LYS A 50 -3.25 -8.10 -4.44
N TRP A 51 -4.20 -7.21 -4.69
CA TRP A 51 -4.88 -6.47 -3.65
C TRP A 51 -6.29 -6.11 -4.09
N ASP A 52 -7.13 -5.80 -3.12
CA ASP A 52 -8.46 -5.27 -3.34
C ASP A 52 -8.48 -3.77 -3.11
N THR A 53 -9.36 -3.09 -3.83
CA THR A 53 -9.75 -1.71 -3.56
C THR A 53 -11.26 -1.66 -3.37
N PRO A 54 -11.78 -1.16 -2.23
CA PRO A 54 -13.22 -1.16 -1.97
C PRO A 54 -13.98 -0.16 -2.85
N ARG A 55 -13.26 0.72 -3.55
CA ARG A 55 -13.79 1.66 -4.54
C ARG A 55 -12.78 1.87 -5.65
N VAL A 56 -13.28 2.09 -6.86
CA VAL A 56 -12.48 2.52 -8.00
C VAL A 56 -12.70 4.01 -8.20
N VAL A 57 -11.61 4.77 -8.30
CA VAL A 57 -11.65 6.20 -8.62
C VAL A 57 -10.73 6.46 -9.81
N LYS A 58 -11.20 7.28 -10.75
CA LYS A 58 -10.44 7.57 -11.98
C LYS A 58 -9.11 8.25 -11.68
N GLY A 59 -8.09 7.87 -12.44
CA GLY A 59 -6.78 8.52 -12.38
C GLY A 59 -5.94 8.13 -11.16
N VAL A 60 -6.30 7.06 -10.47
CA VAL A 60 -5.49 6.47 -9.40
C VAL A 60 -4.47 5.51 -10.02
N ARG A 61 -3.21 5.60 -9.58
CA ARG A 61 -2.15 4.64 -9.88
C ARG A 61 -1.56 4.08 -8.61
N PHE A 62 -1.27 2.79 -8.63
CA PHE A 62 -0.56 2.11 -7.55
C PHE A 62 0.88 1.87 -7.97
N SER A 63 1.80 2.03 -7.02
CA SER A 63 3.22 1.70 -7.18
C SER A 63 3.60 0.63 -6.17
N LEU A 64 4.14 -0.48 -6.66
CA LEU A 64 4.67 -1.57 -5.86
C LEU A 64 6.19 -1.51 -5.88
N ARG A 65 6.82 -1.55 -4.69
CA ARG A 65 8.27 -1.55 -4.53
C ARG A 65 8.73 -2.84 -3.87
N LEU A 66 9.58 -3.61 -4.55
CA LEU A 66 10.21 -4.80 -3.99
C LEU A 66 11.62 -4.46 -3.51
N THR A 67 11.90 -4.72 -2.24
CA THR A 67 13.22 -4.52 -1.62
C THR A 67 13.75 -5.82 -1.03
N SER A 68 15.05 -6.08 -1.16
CA SER A 68 15.73 -7.16 -0.43
C SER A 68 16.34 -6.62 0.87
N GLY A 69 16.36 -7.42 1.93
CA GLY A 69 16.91 -7.02 3.22
C GLY A 69 15.88 -6.31 4.11
N SER A 70 16.33 -5.74 5.22
CA SER A 70 15.47 -5.15 6.25
C SER A 70 16.06 -3.86 6.81
N GLY A 71 15.22 -2.89 7.16
CA GLY A 71 15.64 -1.62 7.75
C GLY A 71 16.60 -0.84 6.85
N GLU A 72 17.69 -0.33 7.43
CA GLU A 72 18.71 0.43 6.70
C GLU A 72 19.51 -0.41 5.69
N ASN A 73 19.51 -1.74 5.84
CA ASN A 73 20.17 -2.65 4.89
C ASN A 73 19.26 -3.04 3.71
N SER A 74 18.12 -2.38 3.55
CA SER A 74 17.21 -2.66 2.43
C SER A 74 17.77 -2.10 1.12
N ARG A 75 17.75 -2.92 0.06
CA ARG A 75 18.11 -2.53 -1.31
C ARG A 75 16.90 -2.64 -2.21
N LEU A 76 16.66 -1.62 -3.02
CA LEU A 76 15.64 -1.66 -4.06
C LEU A 76 16.00 -2.69 -5.13
N LEU A 77 15.11 -3.63 -5.38
CA LEU A 77 15.22 -4.58 -6.48
C LEU A 77 14.47 -4.06 -7.71
N THR A 78 13.18 -3.75 -7.57
CA THR A 78 12.34 -3.29 -8.68
C THR A 78 11.13 -2.49 -8.22
N THR A 79 10.53 -1.76 -9.16
CA THR A 79 9.28 -1.03 -9.00
C THR A 79 8.33 -1.41 -10.15
N ALA A 80 7.06 -1.65 -9.84
CA ALA A 80 5.99 -1.84 -10.81
C ALA A 80 4.90 -0.79 -10.57
N ILE A 81 4.27 -0.31 -11.65
CA ILE A 81 3.22 0.71 -11.59
C ILE A 81 2.01 0.19 -12.37
N THR A 82 0.80 0.33 -11.81
CA THR A 82 -0.42 0.01 -12.55
C THR A 82 -0.74 1.10 -13.57
N ALA A 83 -1.37 0.72 -14.68
CA ALA A 83 -2.01 1.69 -15.56
C ALA A 83 -3.12 2.45 -14.82
N ASP A 84 -3.51 3.62 -15.35
CA ASP A 84 -4.65 4.38 -14.84
C ASP A 84 -5.93 3.51 -14.95
N THR A 85 -6.68 3.42 -13.85
CA THR A 85 -8.01 2.77 -13.80
C THR A 85 -9.15 3.75 -14.07
#